data_AF-A0A933IE38-F1
#
_entry.id   AF-A0A933IE38-F1
#
_cell.length_a   1.000
_cell.length_b   1.000
_cell.length_c   1.000
_cell.angle_alpha   90.00
_cell.angle_beta   90.00
_cell.angle_gamma   90.00
#
_symmetry.space_group_name_H-M   'P 1'
#
loop_
_entity.id
_entity.type
_entity.pdbx_description
1 polymer ?
#
loop_
_entity_poly.entity_id
_entity_poly.type
_entity_poly.pdbx_seq_one_letter_code
_entity_poly.pdbx_strand_id
1 'polypeptide(L)'
;MPIFDAHIHYSQPDWSVYPPEAALAILDQAGVWWAMVSSTPDDGTLRLFDKAPDRVVPILRPYRTRNDMGTWTGDPSILSYVESRLRRGIYRGIGEFHLAAGEAGSAVVRGFVQLAIRHGIFLHAHTDDVAVEELLRLDPKARVLWAHAGMSAGPDTVGRLLDRYPNLSVELALRSDVAPGGQLDPAWQSLFLRHPERFMVGTDTWVTSQWDRLPDIQAGIRAWLRQLPREVAEQLAFKNAARLNGKTH
;
A
#
# COMPACT_ATOMS: atom_id res chain seq x y z
N MET A 1 0.40 18.92 -8.45
CA MET A 1 1.50 17.94 -8.48
C MET A 1 0.92 16.57 -8.86
N PRO A 2 1.64 15.75 -9.65
CA PRO A 2 1.28 14.35 -9.89
C PRO A 2 1.14 13.58 -8.57
N ILE A 3 0.29 12.56 -8.55
CA ILE A 3 0.16 11.62 -7.44
C ILE A 3 0.47 10.21 -7.94
N PHE A 4 1.27 9.50 -7.16
CA PHE A 4 1.33 8.04 -7.15
C PHE A 4 0.42 7.57 -6.01
N ASP A 5 -0.71 6.94 -6.33
CA ASP A 5 -1.59 6.35 -5.32
C ASP A 5 -1.01 5.01 -4.87
N ALA A 6 -0.51 4.94 -3.64
CA ALA A 6 0.15 3.74 -3.11
C ALA A 6 -0.84 2.65 -2.62
N HIS A 7 -2.15 2.87 -2.72
CA HIS A 7 -3.13 1.90 -2.22
C HIS A 7 -4.46 1.96 -2.97
N ILE A 8 -4.66 1.05 -3.93
CA ILE A 8 -5.94 0.84 -4.64
C ILE A 8 -6.32 -0.63 -4.62
N HIS A 9 -7.59 -0.90 -4.34
CA HIS A 9 -8.21 -2.20 -4.59
C HIS A 9 -9.14 -2.14 -5.79
N TYR A 10 -9.00 -3.12 -6.69
CA TYR A 10 -9.89 -3.31 -7.82
C TYR A 10 -10.35 -4.77 -7.86
N SER A 11 -11.13 -5.15 -6.86
CA SER A 11 -11.62 -6.52 -6.64
C SER A 11 -12.90 -6.81 -7.43
N GLN A 12 -13.42 -8.03 -7.32
CA GLN A 12 -14.56 -8.47 -8.13
C GLN A 12 -15.80 -7.56 -8.11
N PRO A 13 -16.23 -7.03 -6.96
CA PRO A 13 -17.34 -6.07 -6.95
C PRO A 13 -17.05 -4.83 -7.79
N ASP A 14 -15.80 -4.36 -7.80
CA ASP A 14 -15.40 -3.11 -8.44
C ASP A 14 -15.42 -3.25 -9.96
N TRP A 15 -14.82 -4.29 -10.52
CA TRP A 15 -14.83 -4.48 -11.97
C TRP A 15 -16.20 -4.88 -12.54
N SER A 16 -17.13 -5.26 -11.67
CA SER A 16 -18.53 -5.51 -12.06
C SER A 16 -19.30 -4.21 -12.27
N VAL A 17 -18.85 -3.12 -11.66
CA VAL A 17 -19.45 -1.78 -11.76
C VAL A 17 -18.66 -0.90 -12.72
N TYR A 18 -17.34 -0.88 -12.59
CA TYR A 18 -16.43 -0.09 -13.40
C TYR A 18 -15.59 -1.03 -14.26
N PRO A 19 -15.81 -1.14 -15.57
CA PRO A 19 -14.86 -1.80 -16.46
C PRO A 19 -13.47 -1.16 -16.37
N PRO A 20 -12.38 -1.86 -16.78
CA PRO A 20 -11.01 -1.34 -16.69
C PRO A 20 -10.84 0.07 -17.24
N GLU A 21 -11.47 0.39 -18.38
CA GLU A 21 -11.42 1.69 -19.02
C GLU A 21 -12.08 2.78 -18.16
N ALA A 22 -13.19 2.47 -17.48
CA ALA A 22 -13.85 3.38 -16.57
C ALA A 22 -13.02 3.61 -15.31
N ALA A 23 -12.44 2.56 -14.72
CA ALA A 23 -11.54 2.68 -13.58
C ALA A 23 -10.32 3.57 -13.92
N LEU A 24 -9.70 3.38 -15.08
CA LEU A 24 -8.59 4.22 -15.55
C LEU A 24 -9.03 5.67 -15.78
N ALA A 25 -10.23 5.91 -16.33
CA ALA A 25 -10.77 7.25 -16.49
C ALA A 25 -11.01 7.97 -15.14
N ILE A 26 -11.41 7.23 -14.09
CA ILE A 26 -11.52 7.77 -12.73
C ILE A 26 -10.13 8.19 -12.21
N LEU A 27 -9.10 7.37 -12.44
CA LEU A 27 -7.71 7.75 -12.09
C LEU A 27 -7.26 9.01 -12.83
N ASP A 28 -7.62 9.14 -14.12
CA ASP A 28 -7.32 10.33 -14.92
C ASP A 28 -8.01 11.58 -14.37
N GLN A 29 -9.32 11.48 -14.09
CA GLN A 29 -10.09 12.57 -13.49
C GLN A 29 -9.52 12.99 -12.14
N ALA A 30 -9.05 12.03 -11.34
CA ALA A 30 -8.41 12.30 -10.07
C ALA A 30 -6.95 12.76 -10.20
N GLY A 31 -6.36 12.78 -11.39
CA GLY A 31 -4.97 13.14 -11.65
C GLY A 31 -3.95 12.17 -11.04
N VAL A 32 -4.31 10.89 -10.91
CA VAL A 32 -3.44 9.80 -10.44
C VAL A 32 -2.64 9.25 -11.63
N TRP A 33 -1.33 9.42 -11.58
CA TRP A 33 -0.45 9.05 -12.69
C TRP A 33 -0.03 7.58 -12.61
N TRP A 34 0.20 7.11 -11.39
CA TRP A 34 0.54 5.72 -11.10
C TRP A 34 -0.26 5.22 -9.91
N ALA A 35 -0.56 3.93 -9.90
CA ALA A 35 -1.30 3.30 -8.81
C ALA A 35 -0.69 1.94 -8.45
N MET A 36 -0.44 1.70 -7.16
CA MET A 36 -0.29 0.34 -6.63
C MET A 36 -1.69 -0.28 -6.56
N VAL A 37 -1.93 -1.28 -7.39
CA VAL A 37 -3.23 -1.97 -7.48
C VAL A 37 -3.08 -3.37 -6.94
N SER A 38 -4.02 -3.75 -6.08
CA SER A 38 -4.18 -5.11 -5.61
C SER A 38 -5.66 -5.53 -5.72
N SER A 39 -5.96 -6.84 -5.76
CA SER A 39 -7.34 -7.29 -5.92
C SER A 39 -7.56 -8.68 -5.36
N THR A 40 -8.79 -8.97 -4.93
CA THR A 40 -9.22 -10.32 -4.56
C THR A 40 -10.45 -10.72 -5.40
N PRO A 41 -10.35 -11.74 -6.27
CA PRO A 41 -9.11 -12.41 -6.70
C PRO A 41 -8.19 -11.47 -7.52
N ASP A 42 -6.98 -11.94 -7.85
CA ASP A 42 -5.92 -11.18 -8.52
C ASP A 42 -6.26 -10.73 -9.97
N ASP A 43 -7.34 -11.26 -10.54
CA ASP A 43 -7.82 -10.95 -11.89
C ASP A 43 -8.02 -9.46 -12.15
N GLY A 44 -8.49 -8.70 -11.16
CA GLY A 44 -8.69 -7.26 -11.32
C GLY A 44 -7.39 -6.50 -11.51
N THR A 45 -6.40 -6.82 -10.68
CA THR A 45 -5.05 -6.26 -10.80
C THR A 45 -4.48 -6.53 -12.18
N LEU A 46 -4.62 -7.76 -12.68
CA LEU A 46 -4.18 -8.12 -14.03
C LEU A 46 -4.93 -7.35 -15.12
N ARG A 47 -6.26 -7.20 -15.01
CA ARG A 47 -7.06 -6.45 -15.99
C ARG A 47 -6.59 -5.01 -16.14
N LEU A 48 -6.31 -4.32 -15.03
CA LEU A 48 -5.79 -2.96 -15.07
C LEU A 48 -4.34 -2.92 -15.57
N PHE A 49 -3.51 -3.86 -15.12
CA PHE A 49 -2.11 -3.94 -15.56
C PHE A 49 -1.99 -4.19 -17.07
N ASP A 50 -2.75 -5.14 -17.63
CA ASP A 50 -2.73 -5.46 -19.06
C ASP A 50 -3.18 -4.27 -19.93
N LYS A 51 -3.98 -3.35 -19.38
CA LYS A 51 -4.45 -2.15 -20.08
C LYS A 51 -3.52 -0.97 -19.92
N ALA A 52 -2.87 -0.82 -18.77
CA ALA A 52 -2.02 0.34 -18.48
C ALA A 52 -0.74 -0.06 -17.70
N PRO A 53 0.16 -0.87 -18.29
CA PRO A 53 1.32 -1.42 -17.60
C PRO A 53 2.34 -0.36 -17.14
N ASP A 54 2.38 0.79 -17.80
CA ASP A 54 3.25 1.91 -17.42
C ASP A 54 2.75 2.65 -16.18
N ARG A 55 1.44 2.54 -15.89
CA ARG A 55 0.74 3.26 -14.81
C ARG A 55 0.46 2.37 -13.61
N VAL A 56 0.03 1.15 -13.85
CA VAL A 56 -0.39 0.20 -12.81
C VAL A 56 0.81 -0.57 -12.29
N VAL A 57 0.97 -0.59 -10.97
CA VAL A 57 1.98 -1.38 -10.27
C VAL A 57 1.27 -2.53 -9.54
N PRO A 58 1.40 -3.78 -10.01
CA PRO A 58 0.70 -4.92 -9.41
C PRO A 58 1.27 -5.28 -8.03
N ILE A 59 0.40 -5.36 -7.03
CA ILE A 59 0.69 -5.91 -5.70
C ILE A 59 -0.16 -7.17 -5.53
N LEU A 60 0.50 -8.30 -5.25
CA LEU A 60 -0.14 -9.60 -5.19
C LEU A 60 -0.74 -9.87 -3.82
N ARG A 61 -2.07 -9.84 -3.69
CA ARG A 61 -2.75 -10.28 -2.47
C ARG A 61 -2.62 -11.79 -2.32
N PRO A 62 -2.51 -12.31 -1.09
CA PRO A 62 -2.46 -13.75 -0.87
C PRO A 62 -3.82 -14.44 -0.92
N TYR A 63 -4.85 -13.76 -1.42
CA TYR A 63 -6.23 -14.21 -1.33
C TYR A 63 -6.71 -14.73 -2.69
N ARG A 64 -7.04 -16.02 -2.75
CA ARG A 64 -7.78 -16.61 -3.88
C ARG A 64 -9.24 -16.20 -3.79
N THR A 65 -9.76 -16.11 -2.57
CA THR A 65 -11.11 -15.64 -2.26
C THR A 65 -11.09 -14.73 -1.03
N ARG A 66 -12.19 -14.00 -0.77
CA ARG A 66 -12.31 -13.18 0.46
C ARG A 66 -12.15 -13.99 1.75
N ASN A 67 -12.49 -15.29 1.75
CA ASN A 67 -12.37 -16.13 2.94
C ASN A 67 -10.92 -16.32 3.40
N ASP A 68 -9.97 -16.29 2.46
CA ASP A 68 -8.54 -16.45 2.79
C ASP A 68 -8.04 -15.30 3.70
N MET A 69 -8.72 -14.13 3.74
CA MET A 69 -8.34 -12.99 4.58
C MET A 69 -8.15 -13.34 6.05
N GLY A 70 -9.01 -14.21 6.59
CA GLY A 70 -8.98 -14.60 8.01
C GLY A 70 -8.19 -15.88 8.31
N THR A 71 -7.67 -16.58 7.30
CA THR A 71 -7.08 -17.93 7.49
C THR A 71 -5.72 -18.12 6.84
N TRP A 72 -5.27 -17.17 6.00
CA TRP A 72 -4.09 -17.37 5.15
C TRP A 72 -2.80 -17.68 5.92
N THR A 73 -2.63 -17.12 7.13
CA THR A 73 -1.43 -17.30 7.97
C THR A 73 -1.20 -18.76 8.37
N GLY A 74 -2.27 -19.57 8.39
CA GLY A 74 -2.26 -20.98 8.75
C GLY A 74 -2.46 -21.96 7.58
N ASP A 75 -2.62 -21.49 6.34
CA ASP A 75 -2.85 -22.33 5.16
C ASP A 75 -1.61 -22.40 4.25
N PRO A 76 -0.81 -23.48 4.29
CA PRO A 76 0.37 -23.63 3.43
C PRO A 76 0.07 -23.60 1.93
N SER A 77 -1.17 -23.91 1.51
CA SER A 77 -1.54 -23.84 0.09
C SER A 77 -1.57 -22.40 -0.45
N ILE A 78 -1.70 -21.40 0.43
CA ILE A 78 -1.58 -19.98 0.08
C ILE A 78 -0.15 -19.63 -0.32
N LEU A 79 0.85 -20.17 0.38
CA LEU A 79 2.26 -19.96 0.03
C LEU A 79 2.56 -20.49 -1.38
N SER A 80 2.11 -21.71 -1.67
CA SER A 80 2.23 -22.30 -3.00
C SER A 80 1.50 -21.50 -4.08
N TYR A 81 0.32 -20.95 -3.76
CA TYR A 81 -0.42 -20.06 -4.66
C TYR A 81 0.38 -18.79 -4.97
N VAL A 82 0.87 -18.08 -3.94
CA VAL A 82 1.65 -16.85 -4.11
C VAL A 82 2.93 -17.11 -4.90
N GLU A 83 3.70 -18.14 -4.55
CA GLU A 83 4.90 -18.53 -5.30
C GLU A 83 4.59 -18.82 -6.77
N SER A 84 3.45 -19.47 -7.04
CA SER A 84 2.98 -19.74 -8.40
C SER A 84 2.68 -18.47 -9.20
N ARG A 85 1.99 -17.49 -8.58
CA ARG A 85 1.65 -16.22 -9.22
C ARG A 85 2.90 -15.36 -9.48
N LEU A 86 3.84 -15.32 -8.53
CA LEU A 86 5.06 -14.53 -8.64
C LEU A 86 5.94 -14.91 -9.85
N ARG A 87 5.80 -16.14 -10.40
CA ARG A 87 6.47 -16.53 -11.66
C ARG A 87 6.15 -15.63 -12.85
N ARG A 88 5.06 -14.87 -12.82
CA ARG A 88 4.75 -13.87 -13.85
C ARG A 88 5.77 -12.71 -13.91
N GLY A 89 6.48 -12.43 -12.82
CA GLY A 89 7.53 -11.41 -12.78
C GLY A 89 7.05 -9.95 -12.85
N ILE A 90 5.73 -9.69 -12.74
CA ILE A 90 5.15 -8.34 -12.86
C ILE A 90 4.93 -7.65 -11.51
N TYR A 91 4.84 -8.41 -10.42
CA TYR A 91 4.47 -7.87 -9.11
C TYR A 91 5.64 -7.12 -8.47
N ARG A 92 5.31 -6.05 -7.72
CA ARG A 92 6.27 -5.25 -6.96
C ARG A 92 6.09 -5.34 -5.45
N GLY A 93 5.03 -6.01 -4.99
CA GLY A 93 4.86 -6.37 -3.60
C GLY A 93 3.93 -7.56 -3.39
N ILE A 94 3.93 -8.10 -2.17
CA ILE A 94 3.01 -9.13 -1.69
C ILE A 94 2.11 -8.49 -0.63
N GLY A 95 0.81 -8.49 -0.86
CA GLY A 95 -0.21 -7.82 -0.06
C GLY A 95 -1.19 -7.02 -0.92
N GLU A 96 -1.96 -6.10 -0.39
CA GLU A 96 -2.16 -5.88 1.05
C GLU A 96 -2.70 -7.17 1.72
N PHE A 97 -2.03 -7.60 2.80
CA PHE A 97 -2.48 -8.72 3.63
C PHE A 97 -2.78 -8.27 5.06
N HIS A 98 -3.72 -8.95 5.70
CA HIS A 98 -4.10 -8.75 7.09
C HIS A 98 -3.25 -9.64 7.98
N LEU A 99 -2.66 -9.08 9.03
CA LEU A 99 -1.84 -9.83 9.97
C LEU A 99 -2.21 -9.39 11.39
N ALA A 100 -2.58 -10.32 12.25
CA ALA A 100 -2.80 -10.05 13.67
C ALA A 100 -1.51 -10.27 14.48
N ALA A 101 -1.45 -9.64 15.66
CA ALA A 101 -0.35 -9.85 16.61
C ALA A 101 -0.23 -11.33 16.99
N GLY A 102 1.00 -11.83 17.03
CA GLY A 102 1.32 -13.23 17.28
C GLY A 102 1.35 -14.12 16.02
N GLU A 103 0.83 -13.67 14.88
CA GLU A 103 0.79 -14.47 13.65
C GLU A 103 2.08 -14.39 12.83
N ALA A 104 2.91 -13.36 13.02
CA ALA A 104 4.11 -13.14 12.21
C ALA A 104 5.09 -14.33 12.24
N GLY A 105 5.06 -15.12 13.31
CA GLY A 105 5.90 -16.29 13.50
C GLY A 105 5.52 -17.50 12.63
N SER A 106 4.35 -17.50 11.98
CA SER A 106 3.86 -18.66 11.22
C SER A 106 4.79 -19.03 10.06
N ALA A 107 4.78 -20.31 9.68
CA ALA A 107 5.58 -20.79 8.56
C ALA A 107 5.21 -20.10 7.23
N VAL A 108 3.92 -19.77 7.04
CA VAL A 108 3.43 -19.09 5.83
C VAL A 108 3.95 -17.66 5.77
N VAL A 109 3.86 -16.91 6.89
CA VAL A 109 4.35 -15.51 6.94
C VAL A 109 5.87 -15.46 6.73
N ARG A 110 6.62 -16.36 7.37
CA ARG A 110 8.08 -16.48 7.13
C ARG A 110 8.38 -16.83 5.68
N GLY A 111 7.57 -17.68 5.05
CA GLY A 111 7.66 -17.98 3.62
C GLY A 111 7.48 -16.74 2.75
N PHE A 112 6.52 -15.86 3.07
CA PHE A 112 6.31 -14.60 2.35
C PHE A 112 7.47 -13.64 2.49
N VAL A 113 8.05 -13.52 3.69
CA VAL A 113 9.26 -12.73 3.92
C VAL A 113 10.39 -13.20 3.01
N GLN A 114 10.63 -14.51 2.95
CA GLN A 114 11.67 -15.07 2.10
C GLN A 114 11.35 -14.89 0.61
N LEU A 115 10.10 -15.04 0.18
CA LEU A 115 9.69 -14.75 -1.20
C LEU A 115 9.92 -13.28 -1.55
N ALA A 116 9.51 -12.34 -0.70
CA ALA A 116 9.69 -10.92 -0.91
C ALA A 116 11.18 -10.56 -1.09
N ILE A 117 12.06 -11.08 -0.22
CA ILE A 117 13.51 -10.90 -0.32
C ILE A 117 14.06 -11.50 -1.62
N ARG A 118 13.73 -12.76 -1.94
CA ARG A 118 14.22 -13.44 -3.14
C ARG A 118 13.84 -12.73 -4.43
N HIS A 119 12.63 -12.17 -4.49
CA HIS A 119 12.13 -11.45 -5.65
C HIS A 119 12.48 -9.95 -5.66
N GLY A 120 13.07 -9.42 -4.57
CA GLY A 120 13.39 -8.00 -4.46
C GLY A 120 12.15 -7.10 -4.38
N ILE A 121 11.05 -7.62 -3.84
CA ILE A 121 9.75 -6.93 -3.72
C ILE A 121 9.41 -6.66 -2.25
N PHE A 122 8.47 -5.76 -1.97
CA PHE A 122 8.09 -5.41 -0.60
C PHE A 122 6.87 -6.18 -0.09
N LEU A 123 6.68 -6.19 1.21
CA LEU A 123 5.47 -6.68 1.89
C LEU A 123 4.54 -5.51 2.14
N HIS A 124 3.27 -5.60 1.75
CA HIS A 124 2.24 -4.59 2.05
C HIS A 124 1.34 -5.13 3.16
N ALA A 125 1.48 -4.60 4.38
CA ALA A 125 0.87 -5.15 5.59
C ALA A 125 -0.20 -4.23 6.16
N HIS A 126 -1.44 -4.74 6.23
CA HIS A 126 -2.55 -4.19 7.01
C HIS A 126 -2.53 -4.83 8.39
N THR A 127 -2.05 -4.10 9.38
CA THR A 127 -1.75 -4.68 10.68
C THR A 127 -1.56 -3.57 11.72
N ASP A 128 -1.69 -3.89 13.01
CA ASP A 128 -1.41 -2.92 14.08
C ASP A 128 0.11 -2.70 14.28
N ASP A 129 0.45 -1.84 15.24
CA ASP A 129 1.85 -1.49 15.54
C ASP A 129 2.63 -2.64 16.20
N VAL A 130 1.95 -3.56 16.89
CA VAL A 130 2.56 -4.75 17.49
C VAL A 130 2.99 -5.73 16.39
N ALA A 131 2.06 -6.08 15.52
CA ALA A 131 2.25 -7.07 14.48
C ALA A 131 3.15 -6.59 13.33
N VAL A 132 3.12 -5.29 12.97
CA VAL A 132 4.14 -4.74 12.05
C VAL A 132 5.54 -4.86 12.66
N GLU A 133 5.68 -4.63 13.97
CA GLU A 133 6.97 -4.72 14.65
C GLU A 133 7.46 -6.18 14.72
N GLU A 134 6.56 -7.13 14.94
CA GLU A 134 6.88 -8.56 14.82
C GLU A 134 7.34 -8.94 13.42
N LEU A 135 6.64 -8.48 12.37
CA LEU A 135 7.00 -8.71 10.98
C LEU A 135 8.39 -8.15 10.65
N LEU A 136 8.68 -6.91 11.06
CA LEU A 136 9.96 -6.24 10.83
C LEU A 136 11.15 -6.92 11.51
N ARG A 137 10.90 -7.65 12.62
CA ARG A 137 11.94 -8.41 13.33
C ARG A 137 12.30 -9.74 12.66
N LEU A 138 11.49 -10.24 11.72
CA LEU A 138 11.74 -11.53 11.08
C LEU A 138 13.01 -11.51 10.24
N ASP A 139 13.21 -10.47 9.44
CA ASP A 139 14.42 -10.29 8.62
C ASP A 139 14.61 -8.80 8.25
N PRO A 140 15.76 -8.18 8.60
CA PRO A 140 16.01 -6.76 8.30
C PRO A 140 16.12 -6.45 6.80
N LYS A 141 16.27 -7.46 5.93
CA LYS A 141 16.26 -7.29 4.47
C LYS A 141 14.84 -7.15 3.91
N ALA A 142 13.82 -7.57 4.65
CA ALA A 142 12.44 -7.49 4.20
C ALA A 142 11.96 -6.04 4.23
N ARG A 143 11.59 -5.50 3.07
CA ARG A 143 11.02 -4.15 2.97
C ARG A 143 9.52 -4.22 3.24
N VAL A 144 9.00 -3.37 4.12
CA VAL A 144 7.60 -3.37 4.54
C VAL A 144 6.96 -2.02 4.24
N LEU A 145 5.82 -2.03 3.56
CA LEU A 145 4.89 -0.91 3.47
C LEU A 145 3.74 -1.18 4.46
N TRP A 146 3.62 -0.34 5.48
CA TRP A 146 2.62 -0.45 6.53
C TRP A 146 1.39 0.36 6.15
N ALA A 147 0.29 -0.34 5.86
CA ALA A 147 -0.95 0.26 5.41
C ALA A 147 -1.58 1.12 6.51
N HIS A 148 -2.05 2.30 6.12
CA HIS A 148 -2.79 3.26 6.95
C HIS A 148 -2.11 3.58 8.30
N ALA A 149 -0.79 3.44 8.41
CA ALA A 149 -0.08 3.49 9.70
C ALA A 149 -0.81 2.67 10.80
N GLY A 150 -1.26 1.47 10.46
CA GLY A 150 -1.98 0.55 11.34
C GLY A 150 -3.36 1.02 11.79
N MET A 151 -4.02 1.86 10.98
CA MET A 151 -5.35 2.47 11.20
C MET A 151 -5.44 3.45 12.36
N SER A 152 -4.74 3.21 13.47
CA SER A 152 -4.90 3.97 14.72
C SER A 152 -3.59 4.43 15.36
N ALA A 153 -2.43 4.01 14.85
CA ALA A 153 -1.15 4.40 15.46
C ALA A 153 -0.90 5.90 15.27
N GLY A 154 -0.75 6.64 16.37
CA GLY A 154 -0.47 8.08 16.35
C GLY A 154 0.97 8.41 15.92
N PRO A 155 1.27 9.70 15.68
CA PRO A 155 2.59 10.16 15.21
C PRO A 155 3.77 9.66 16.04
N ASP A 156 3.64 9.59 17.37
CA ASP A 156 4.71 9.13 18.27
C ASP A 156 5.07 7.66 18.06
N THR A 157 4.06 6.79 17.96
CA THR A 157 4.25 5.36 17.70
C THR A 157 4.87 5.15 16.32
N VAL A 158 4.35 5.83 15.30
CA VAL A 158 4.86 5.75 13.93
C VAL A 158 6.32 6.22 13.87
N GLY A 159 6.65 7.35 14.50
CA GLY A 159 8.01 7.88 14.56
C GLY A 159 8.99 6.93 15.24
N ARG A 160 8.62 6.37 16.40
CA ARG A 160 9.43 5.37 17.11
C ARG A 160 9.76 4.17 16.21
N LEU A 161 8.78 3.66 15.46
CA LEU A 161 9.00 2.53 14.55
C LEU A 161 9.86 2.91 13.35
N LEU A 162 9.65 4.09 12.76
CA LEU A 162 10.46 4.57 11.63
C LEU A 162 11.93 4.83 12.00
N ASP A 163 12.18 5.30 13.22
CA ASP A 163 13.52 5.46 13.80
C ASP A 163 14.24 4.12 13.96
N ARG A 164 13.51 3.11 14.44
CA ARG A 164 14.08 1.80 14.78
C ARG A 164 14.29 0.91 13.56
N TYR A 165 13.40 0.98 12.56
CA TYR A 165 13.37 0.05 11.44
C TYR A 165 13.57 0.78 10.12
N PRO A 166 14.77 0.79 9.53
CA PRO A 166 15.06 1.49 8.27
C PRO A 166 14.33 0.88 7.06
N ASN A 167 13.89 -0.37 7.16
CA ASN A 167 13.18 -1.14 6.14
C ASN A 167 11.65 -0.93 6.13
N LEU A 168 11.11 -0.09 7.03
CA LEU A 168 9.69 0.26 7.08
C LEU A 168 9.36 1.39 6.08
N SER A 169 8.15 1.46 5.57
CA SER A 169 7.56 2.63 4.91
C SER A 169 6.10 2.67 5.33
N VAL A 170 5.48 3.83 5.24
CA VAL A 170 4.13 4.05 5.77
C VAL A 170 3.24 4.61 4.67
N GLU A 171 2.07 4.01 4.53
CA GLU A 171 1.01 4.44 3.63
C GLU A 171 -0.10 5.08 4.48
N LEU A 172 -0.74 6.13 3.98
CA LEU A 172 -1.60 7.04 4.76
C LEU A 172 -3.09 7.04 4.37
N ALA A 173 -3.54 6.15 3.48
CA ALA A 173 -4.95 6.03 3.14
C ALA A 173 -5.78 5.81 4.40
N LEU A 174 -7.02 6.31 4.36
CA LEU A 174 -7.97 6.30 5.48
C LEU A 174 -7.56 7.08 6.75
N ARG A 175 -6.38 7.71 6.80
CA ARG A 175 -5.94 8.50 7.96
C ARG A 175 -6.47 9.93 7.94
N SER A 176 -7.63 10.11 8.57
CA SER A 176 -8.29 11.41 8.72
C SER A 176 -7.58 12.36 9.71
N ASP A 177 -6.76 11.82 10.62
CA ASP A 177 -6.01 12.57 11.62
C ASP A 177 -4.74 13.24 11.07
N VAL A 178 -4.29 12.88 9.86
CA VAL A 178 -3.15 13.54 9.19
C VAL A 178 -3.46 15.00 8.89
N ALA A 179 -4.67 15.28 8.42
CA ALA A 179 -5.12 16.62 8.08
C ALA A 179 -6.59 16.83 8.43
N PRO A 180 -6.95 16.85 9.73
CA PRO A 180 -8.34 17.03 10.14
C PRO A 180 -8.92 18.34 9.60
N GLY A 181 -10.08 18.27 8.94
CA GLY A 181 -10.68 19.44 8.28
C GLY A 181 -9.84 20.03 7.15
N GLY A 182 -8.88 19.29 6.61
CA GLY A 182 -7.96 19.74 5.57
C GLY A 182 -6.76 20.52 6.07
N GLN A 183 -6.63 20.75 7.39
CA GLN A 183 -5.47 21.40 8.00
C GLN A 183 -4.47 20.34 8.44
N LEU A 184 -3.24 20.39 7.92
CA LEU A 184 -2.19 19.42 8.29
C LEU A 184 -1.89 19.53 9.79
N ASP A 185 -1.92 18.38 10.46
CA ASP A 185 -1.64 18.29 11.89
C ASP A 185 -0.13 18.53 12.17
N PRO A 186 0.23 19.35 13.18
CA PRO A 186 1.64 19.68 13.45
C PRO A 186 2.53 18.48 13.83
N ALA A 187 1.98 17.46 14.50
CA ALA A 187 2.75 16.27 14.86
C ALA A 187 3.03 15.40 13.62
N TRP A 188 2.03 15.24 12.75
CA TRP A 188 2.23 14.62 11.43
C TRP A 188 3.21 15.40 10.55
N GLN A 189 3.08 16.73 10.51
CA GLN A 189 4.02 17.58 9.77
C GLN A 189 5.46 17.38 10.25
N SER A 190 5.68 17.39 11.56
CA SER A 190 7.00 17.17 12.15
C SER A 190 7.57 15.80 11.76
N LEU A 191 6.72 14.78 11.74
CA LEU A 191 7.11 13.43 11.35
C LEU A 191 7.47 13.33 9.86
N PHE A 192 6.72 13.97 8.98
CA PHE A 192 7.03 14.04 7.54
C PHE A 192 8.35 14.78 7.27
N LEU A 193 8.64 15.84 8.02
CA LEU A 193 9.91 16.57 7.91
C LEU A 193 11.10 15.75 8.42
N ARG A 194 10.89 14.94 9.47
CA ARG A 194 11.93 14.07 10.04
C ARG A 194 12.22 12.84 9.18
N HIS A 195 11.19 12.27 8.54
CA HIS A 195 11.31 11.07 7.70
C HIS A 195 10.71 11.28 6.29
N PRO A 196 11.20 12.25 5.51
CA PRO A 196 10.57 12.65 4.25
C PRO A 196 10.52 11.51 3.23
N GLU A 197 11.42 10.54 3.33
CA GLU A 197 11.53 9.44 2.38
C GLU A 197 10.68 8.20 2.71
N ARG A 198 9.88 8.26 3.78
CA ARG A 198 9.27 7.06 4.40
C ARG A 198 7.75 7.02 4.34
N PHE A 199 7.10 8.03 3.77
CA PHE A 199 5.65 8.15 3.70
C PHE A 199 5.14 8.15 2.26
N MET A 200 3.96 7.58 2.04
CA MET A 200 3.25 7.55 0.77
C MET A 200 1.77 7.85 1.01
N VAL A 201 1.13 8.47 0.05
CA VAL A 201 -0.32 8.71 0.06
C VAL A 201 -1.05 7.63 -0.74
N GLY A 202 -2.30 7.38 -0.38
CA GLY A 202 -3.16 6.47 -1.11
C GLY A 202 -4.64 6.71 -0.81
N THR A 203 -5.51 6.02 -1.52
CA THR A 203 -6.97 6.19 -1.37
C THR A 203 -7.62 5.02 -0.64
N ASP A 204 -7.09 3.82 -0.81
CA ASP A 204 -7.66 2.55 -0.38
C ASP A 204 -9.12 2.36 -0.85
N THR A 205 -9.32 1.99 -2.12
CA THR A 205 -10.65 1.73 -2.67
C THR A 205 -11.24 0.40 -2.17
N TRP A 206 -11.29 0.19 -0.85
CA TRP A 206 -11.69 -1.05 -0.16
C TRP A 206 -13.16 -1.45 -0.39
N VAL A 207 -13.99 -0.50 -0.82
CA VAL A 207 -15.37 -0.70 -1.31
C VAL A 207 -15.58 0.02 -2.63
N THR A 208 -16.52 -0.49 -3.43
CA THR A 208 -16.80 0.02 -4.78
C THR A 208 -17.17 1.49 -4.80
N SER A 209 -17.97 1.97 -3.83
CA SER A 209 -18.34 3.39 -3.73
C SER A 209 -17.16 4.32 -3.42
N GLN A 210 -16.00 3.78 -3.03
CA GLN A 210 -14.81 4.59 -2.81
C GLN A 210 -14.19 5.07 -4.13
N TRP A 211 -14.42 4.35 -5.24
CA TRP A 211 -14.01 4.78 -6.58
C TRP A 211 -14.67 6.10 -7.00
N ASP A 212 -15.96 6.29 -6.73
CA ASP A 212 -16.65 7.56 -7.02
C ASP A 212 -16.04 8.75 -6.26
N ARG A 213 -15.49 8.48 -5.07
CA ARG A 213 -14.90 9.49 -4.19
C ARG A 213 -13.41 9.73 -4.43
N LEU A 214 -12.78 8.94 -5.30
CA LEU A 214 -11.35 8.99 -5.54
C LEU A 214 -10.88 10.40 -5.97
N PRO A 215 -11.55 11.12 -6.89
CA PRO A 215 -11.19 12.50 -7.21
C PRO A 215 -11.20 13.45 -6.01
N ASP A 216 -12.22 13.35 -5.15
CA ASP A 216 -12.36 14.21 -3.97
C ASP A 216 -11.30 13.90 -2.91
N ILE A 217 -11.02 12.61 -2.67
CA ILE A 217 -9.96 12.17 -1.75
C ILE A 217 -8.61 12.70 -2.23
N GLN A 218 -8.31 12.56 -3.53
CA GLN A 218 -7.08 13.04 -4.13
C GLN A 218 -6.97 14.57 -4.12
N ALA A 219 -8.08 15.29 -4.25
CA ALA A 219 -8.10 16.74 -4.07
C ALA A 219 -7.76 17.14 -2.62
N GLY A 220 -8.32 16.45 -1.64
CA GLY A 220 -7.99 16.61 -0.21
C GLY A 220 -6.52 16.32 0.08
N ILE A 221 -5.99 15.22 -0.46
CA ILE A 221 -4.57 14.86 -0.35
C ILE A 221 -3.68 15.98 -0.88
N ARG A 222 -3.94 16.47 -2.09
CA ARG A 222 -3.18 17.59 -2.66
C ARG A 222 -3.32 18.86 -1.83
N ALA A 223 -4.44 19.08 -1.16
CA ALA A 223 -4.66 20.28 -0.35
C ALA A 223 -3.75 20.32 0.87
N TRP A 224 -3.63 19.23 1.62
CA TRP A 224 -2.74 19.20 2.78
C TRP A 224 -1.27 19.04 2.38
N LEU A 225 -0.95 18.35 1.28
CA LEU A 225 0.42 18.28 0.77
C LEU A 225 0.99 19.67 0.42
N ARG A 226 0.15 20.63 -0.02
CA ARG A 226 0.58 22.02 -0.29
C ARG A 226 1.02 22.80 0.96
N GLN A 227 0.75 22.28 2.15
CA GLN A 227 1.15 22.90 3.42
C GLN A 227 2.55 22.47 3.85
N LEU A 228 3.15 21.47 3.18
CA LEU A 228 4.53 21.05 3.37
C LEU A 228 5.49 21.82 2.47
N PRO A 229 6.79 21.89 2.82
CA PRO A 229 7.83 22.25 1.86
C PRO A 229 7.72 21.39 0.60
N ARG A 230 7.85 22.01 -0.57
CA ARG A 230 7.61 21.37 -1.87
C ARG A 230 8.36 20.04 -2.03
N GLU A 231 9.61 20.00 -1.62
CA GLU A 231 10.45 18.81 -1.72
C GLU A 231 9.90 17.63 -0.92
N VAL A 232 9.39 17.87 0.30
CA VAL A 232 8.77 16.85 1.15
C VAL A 232 7.42 16.44 0.57
N ALA A 233 6.62 17.40 0.11
CA ALA A 233 5.35 17.13 -0.55
C ALA A 233 5.53 16.19 -1.76
N GLU A 234 6.54 16.43 -2.60
CA GLU A 234 6.86 15.58 -3.75
C GLU A 234 7.33 14.17 -3.34
N GLN A 235 8.01 14.05 -2.19
CA GLN A 235 8.39 12.73 -1.65
C GLN A 235 7.15 11.89 -1.35
N LEU A 236 6.21 12.44 -0.59
CA LEU A 236 4.96 11.77 -0.20
C LEU A 236 4.03 11.55 -1.40
N ALA A 237 3.97 12.52 -2.30
CA ALA A 237 3.09 12.50 -3.46
C ALA A 237 3.47 11.42 -4.47
N PHE A 238 4.76 11.20 -4.75
CA PHE A 238 5.16 10.22 -5.77
C PHE A 238 6.57 9.64 -5.66
N LYS A 239 7.58 10.39 -5.19
CA LYS A 239 8.98 9.90 -5.27
C LYS A 239 9.23 8.69 -4.38
N ASN A 240 8.63 8.64 -3.19
CA ASN A 240 8.80 7.51 -2.28
C ASN A 240 8.19 6.24 -2.86
N ALA A 241 6.98 6.32 -3.42
CA ALA A 241 6.34 5.18 -4.06
C ALA A 241 7.09 4.72 -5.32
N ALA A 242 7.60 5.65 -6.14
CA ALA A 242 8.44 5.32 -7.29
C ALA A 242 9.73 4.58 -6.87
N ARG A 243 10.45 5.11 -5.87
CA ARG A 243 11.63 4.48 -5.27
C ARG A 243 11.30 3.10 -4.70
N LEU A 244 10.16 2.96 -4.01
CA LEU A 244 9.75 1.69 -3.43
C LEU A 244 9.60 0.60 -4.51
N ASN A 245 9.04 0.98 -5.65
CA ASN A 245 8.78 0.09 -6.78
C ASN A 245 9.98 -0.14 -7.71
N GLY A 246 11.13 0.45 -7.43
CA GLY A 246 12.31 0.37 -8.29
C GLY A 246 12.16 1.14 -9.61
N LYS A 247 11.20 2.05 -9.71
CA LYS A 247 11.08 3.00 -10.84
C LYS A 247 11.90 4.24 -10.48
N THR A 248 13.14 4.33 -10.95
CA THR A 248 13.90 5.59 -10.95
C THR A 248 13.48 6.39 -12.18
N HIS A 249 12.98 7.61 -11.98
CA HIS A 249 12.73 8.58 -13.04
C HIS A 249 14.03 9.05 -13.70
#